data_AF-A0A9N8M6T9-F1
#
_entry.id   AF-A0A9N8M6T9-F1
#
_cell.length_a   1.000
_cell.length_b   1.000
_cell.length_c   1.000
_cell.angle_alpha   90.00
_cell.angle_beta   90.00
_cell.angle_gamma   90.00
#
_symmetry.space_group_name_H-M   'P 1'
#
loop_
_entity.id
_entity.type
_entity.pdbx_description
1 polymer ?
#
loop_
_entity_poly.entity_id
_entity_poly.type
_entity_poly.pdbx_seq_one_letter_code
_entity_poly.pdbx_strand_id
1 'polypeptide(L)'
;MIATRAAIRQLSRSAAASTSASASSLAATASTARTVPAVARSTANFAAVRAFTYSAIQMSQQFRHERDTFGELKVPADRYWGAQTQRSLQNFDIGGSQERMPEPLIEAFGVLKKAAANVNRTFGLDAKIADAIAQAADEVIAGKLHSHFPLVVFQTGSGTQTNMNVNEVISNRAIEILGGELGSKKPVHPNDHVNMSQSSNDTFPTAMHVASVVQISKSLLPALKELRDALEAKRAEFADIIKIGRTHLQDATPLTLGQEFSGYVQQVTNGIARVEAVLPRLSQLAQGGTAVGTGLNTFKGFDTAVAAEVGKITGLHFETAPNKFEALAAHDAMVEASGALNVLAVSFMKIANDIRYLGSGPRCGLGELSLPENEPGSSIMPGKVNPTQSEALTMVATQVIGNHTTITVAGSMGAFELNVFKPVIAKNVLQSIRLLADGARSFTKNCVVGIQANREQIHKLLNESLMLATILNSHLGYDNVAAAAKKAHKEGTTLKEATVSLGFLTPEEFDQKVRPELMLGPDDPPSK
;
A
#
# COMPACT_ATOMS: atom_id res chain seq x y z
N MET A 1 -5.36 -56.21 31.58
CA MET A 1 -3.98 -55.83 31.23
C MET A 1 -4.06 -54.55 30.41
N ILE A 2 -4.21 -53.35 30.98
CA ILE A 2 -3.38 -52.59 31.94
C ILE A 2 -2.04 -52.12 31.34
N ALA A 3 -2.01 -50.80 31.15
CA ALA A 3 -0.92 -49.84 31.29
C ALA A 3 0.18 -49.75 30.22
N THR A 4 0.13 -48.66 29.45
CA THR A 4 1.25 -47.70 29.42
C THR A 4 0.72 -46.28 29.11
N ARG A 5 0.51 -45.48 30.16
CA ARG A 5 0.42 -44.02 30.11
C ARG A 5 1.46 -43.51 31.10
N ALA A 6 2.44 -42.76 30.62
CA ALA A 6 3.44 -42.12 31.46
C ALA A 6 3.62 -40.65 31.05
N ALA A 7 3.69 -39.82 32.09
CA ALA A 7 4.36 -38.54 32.18
C ALA A 7 3.70 -37.29 31.55
N ILE A 8 2.69 -36.73 32.23
CA ILE A 8 2.48 -35.27 32.29
C ILE A 8 1.97 -34.87 33.70
N ARG A 9 2.71 -33.91 34.31
CA ARG A 9 2.33 -32.99 35.41
C ARG A 9 2.11 -33.54 36.83
N GLN A 10 3.12 -33.31 37.67
CA GLN A 10 2.95 -32.87 39.05
C GLN A 10 4.10 -31.91 39.41
N LEU A 11 3.78 -30.66 39.71
CA LEU A 11 4.50 -29.79 40.65
C LEU A 11 3.59 -28.61 40.95
N SER A 12 2.79 -28.76 42.01
CA SER A 12 2.03 -27.70 42.66
C SER A 12 2.08 -27.98 44.16
N ARG A 13 2.85 -27.18 44.90
CA ARG A 13 2.71 -26.83 46.33
C ARG A 13 4.02 -26.22 46.84
N SER A 14 4.02 -24.92 47.10
CA SER A 14 4.11 -24.40 48.47
C SER A 14 3.84 -22.89 48.47
N ALA A 15 3.00 -22.49 49.41
CA ALA A 15 2.78 -21.13 49.85
C ALA A 15 3.34 -21.01 51.29
N ALA A 16 3.43 -19.76 51.76
CA ALA A 16 3.85 -19.27 53.08
C ALA A 16 5.37 -19.06 53.27
N ALA A 17 5.87 -18.06 54.01
CA ALA A 17 5.42 -16.73 54.46
C ALA A 17 6.57 -16.17 55.32
N SER A 18 6.94 -14.90 55.14
CA SER A 18 7.43 -13.93 56.16
C SER A 18 7.95 -12.69 55.40
N THR A 19 7.48 -11.45 55.50
CA THR A 19 7.08 -10.50 56.57
C THR A 19 8.21 -10.00 57.49
N SER A 20 8.68 -8.79 57.21
CA SER A 20 8.90 -7.67 58.17
C SER A 20 9.05 -6.37 57.35
N ALA A 21 8.08 -5.43 57.40
CA ALA A 21 7.92 -4.32 58.37
C ALA A 21 9.05 -3.29 58.25
N SER A 22 8.83 -2.00 57.98
CA SER A 22 8.02 -1.01 58.74
C SER A 22 7.62 0.20 57.85
N ALA A 23 6.35 0.63 57.79
CA ALA A 23 5.65 1.60 58.66
C ALA A 23 6.16 3.05 58.49
N SER A 24 5.53 3.93 57.70
CA SER A 24 4.30 4.72 57.94
C SER A 24 4.46 5.92 58.88
N SER A 25 4.13 7.13 58.41
CA SER A 25 3.20 8.03 59.11
C SER A 25 2.72 9.18 58.22
N LEU A 26 1.41 9.23 58.04
CA LEU A 26 0.61 10.39 57.66
C LEU A 26 -0.05 10.88 58.96
N ALA A 27 0.09 12.17 59.28
CA ALA A 27 -0.78 12.85 60.23
C ALA A 27 -0.91 14.33 59.85
N ALA A 28 -2.17 14.76 59.71
CA ALA A 28 -2.64 16.14 59.65
C ALA A 28 -2.43 16.83 61.01
N THR A 29 -2.56 18.13 61.29
CA THR A 29 -3.26 19.32 60.77
C THR A 29 -2.72 20.50 61.60
N ALA A 30 -2.63 21.73 61.07
CA ALA A 30 -2.96 22.95 61.84
C ALA A 30 -2.98 24.23 60.96
N SER A 31 -4.08 24.96 61.14
CA SER A 31 -4.40 26.30 60.64
C SER A 31 -3.41 27.38 61.09
N THR A 32 -3.12 28.36 60.22
CA THR A 32 -3.04 29.78 60.62
C THR A 32 -3.42 30.68 59.45
N ALA A 33 -4.35 31.60 59.73
CA ALA A 33 -4.83 32.65 58.85
C ALA A 33 -3.78 33.77 58.70
N ARG A 34 -3.70 34.38 57.52
CA ARG A 34 -3.10 35.70 57.31
C ARG A 34 -4.02 36.57 56.45
N THR A 35 -4.47 37.65 57.07
CA THR A 35 -5.21 38.80 56.53
C THR A 35 -4.25 39.88 56.07
N VAL A 36 -4.46 40.47 54.87
CA VAL A 36 -4.07 41.85 54.51
C VAL A 36 -4.92 42.33 53.29
N PRO A 37 -5.03 43.62 52.95
CA PRO A 37 -6.19 44.45 53.25
C PRO A 37 -6.95 44.97 52.01
N ALA A 38 -8.12 45.57 52.25
CA ALA A 38 -8.95 46.23 51.25
C ALA A 38 -8.36 47.58 50.80
N VAL A 39 -8.39 47.84 49.48
CA VAL A 39 -8.19 49.16 48.88
C VAL A 39 -9.38 49.47 47.99
N ALA A 40 -10.07 50.56 48.31
CA ALA A 40 -11.18 51.12 47.56
C ALA A 40 -10.71 51.80 46.27
N ARG A 41 -11.52 51.72 45.19
CA ARG A 41 -11.60 52.66 44.06
C ARG A 41 -12.84 52.30 43.22
N SER A 42 -13.82 53.18 43.18
CA SER A 42 -14.03 54.21 42.14
C SER A 42 -14.99 53.71 41.06
N THR A 43 -16.21 54.24 41.12
CA THR A 43 -17.24 54.13 40.09
C THR A 43 -16.87 55.04 38.91
N ALA A 44 -16.60 54.45 37.76
CA ALA A 44 -16.50 55.16 36.49
C ALA A 44 -17.29 54.40 35.41
N ASN A 45 -18.38 55.03 34.97
CA ASN A 45 -19.14 54.68 33.78
C ASN A 45 -18.24 54.73 32.55
N PHE A 46 -18.10 53.62 31.83
CA PHE A 46 -17.65 53.62 30.44
C PHE A 46 -18.58 52.78 29.56
N ALA A 47 -19.33 53.53 28.75
CA ALA A 47 -19.77 53.30 27.39
C ALA A 47 -19.91 51.86 26.84
N ALA A 48 -21.13 51.60 26.38
CA ALA A 48 -21.58 50.58 25.43
C ALA A 48 -20.49 49.96 24.54
N VAL A 49 -20.15 48.71 24.81
CA VAL A 49 -19.52 47.82 23.83
C VAL A 49 -20.62 47.33 22.89
N ARG A 50 -20.59 47.79 21.64
CA ARG A 50 -21.38 47.22 20.54
C ARG A 50 -21.08 45.72 20.45
N ALA A 51 -22.08 44.89 20.76
CA ALA A 51 -22.05 43.48 20.41
C ALA A 51 -22.00 43.37 18.89
N PHE A 52 -20.86 42.95 18.35
CA PHE A 52 -20.80 42.40 17.00
C PHE A 52 -21.60 41.09 17.03
N THR A 53 -22.87 41.18 16.65
CA THR A 53 -23.67 40.00 16.32
C THR A 53 -23.04 39.35 15.09
N TYR A 54 -22.25 38.30 15.31
CA TYR A 54 -22.06 37.29 14.28
C TYR A 54 -23.43 36.65 14.05
N SER A 55 -24.17 37.18 13.08
CA SER A 55 -25.22 36.42 12.43
C SER A 55 -24.52 35.29 11.67
N ALA A 56 -24.19 34.22 12.38
CA ALA A 56 -23.99 32.93 11.76
C ALA A 56 -25.30 32.62 11.03
N ILE A 57 -25.28 32.70 9.71
CA ILE A 57 -26.31 32.12 8.88
C ILE A 57 -26.22 30.63 9.16
N GLN A 58 -26.98 30.14 10.14
CA GLN A 58 -27.38 28.75 10.20
C GLN A 58 -28.19 28.53 8.92
N MET A 59 -27.54 28.10 7.84
CA MET A 59 -28.28 27.46 6.76
C MET A 59 -28.98 26.27 7.40
N SER A 60 -30.29 26.37 7.57
CA SER A 60 -31.10 25.24 8.00
C SER A 60 -30.90 24.14 6.96
N GLN A 61 -30.30 23.03 7.37
CA GLN A 61 -30.14 21.87 6.49
C GLN A 61 -31.54 21.42 6.08
N GLN A 62 -31.86 21.57 4.80
CA GLN A 62 -33.14 21.13 4.26
C GLN A 62 -33.11 19.61 4.10
N PHE A 63 -34.23 18.96 4.37
CA PHE A 63 -34.37 17.50 4.26
C PHE A 63 -35.53 17.18 3.31
N ARG A 64 -35.37 16.11 2.55
CA ARG A 64 -36.49 15.42 1.89
C ARG A 64 -36.85 14.15 2.64
N HIS A 65 -38.10 13.73 2.52
CA HIS A 65 -38.58 12.49 3.11
C HIS A 65 -38.52 11.38 2.05
N GLU A 66 -37.79 10.32 2.36
CA GLU A 66 -37.78 9.11 1.54
C GLU A 66 -38.22 7.90 2.37
N ARG A 67 -38.64 6.84 1.68
CA ARG A 67 -39.14 5.61 2.32
C ARG A 67 -38.44 4.37 1.77
N ASP A 68 -38.06 3.49 2.69
CA ASP A 68 -37.72 2.10 2.44
C ASP A 68 -38.74 1.16 3.11
N THR A 69 -38.48 -0.14 3.08
CA THR A 69 -39.38 -1.16 3.66
C THR A 69 -39.50 -1.06 5.19
N PHE A 70 -38.58 -0.37 5.87
CA PHE A 70 -38.61 -0.15 7.32
C PHE A 70 -39.22 1.20 7.72
N GLY A 71 -39.63 2.04 6.77
CA GLY A 71 -40.35 3.28 7.02
C GLY A 71 -39.69 4.52 6.43
N GLU A 72 -40.11 5.68 6.89
CA GLU A 72 -39.64 6.98 6.41
C GLU A 72 -38.34 7.43 7.10
N LEU A 73 -37.49 8.14 6.35
CA LEU A 73 -36.25 8.75 6.80
C LEU A 73 -36.11 10.17 6.23
N LYS A 74 -35.48 11.04 7.01
CA LYS A 74 -35.05 12.36 6.56
C LYS A 74 -33.68 12.24 5.89
N VAL A 75 -33.61 12.64 4.63
CA VAL A 75 -32.39 12.64 3.82
C VAL A 75 -32.03 14.09 3.46
N PRO A 76 -30.77 14.53 3.60
CA PRO A 76 -30.38 15.90 3.22
C PRO A 76 -30.76 16.21 1.77
N ALA A 77 -31.41 17.35 1.54
CA ALA A 77 -31.96 17.72 0.23
C ALA A 77 -30.85 17.97 -0.83
N ASP A 78 -29.64 18.31 -0.40
CA ASP A 78 -28.45 18.53 -1.24
C ASP A 78 -27.72 17.23 -1.65
N ARG A 79 -28.28 16.05 -1.36
CA ARG A 79 -27.60 14.76 -1.55
C ARG A 79 -28.40 13.80 -2.41
N TYR A 80 -27.75 13.16 -3.39
CA TYR A 80 -28.40 12.18 -4.26
C TYR A 80 -28.61 10.79 -3.64
N TRP A 81 -27.97 10.44 -2.51
CA TRP A 81 -28.24 9.14 -1.86
C TRP A 81 -29.63 9.11 -1.25
N GLY A 82 -30.25 7.95 -1.08
CA GLY A 82 -31.64 7.81 -0.62
C GLY A 82 -31.79 7.22 0.79
N ALA A 83 -32.98 6.69 1.08
CA ALA A 83 -33.31 6.14 2.39
C ALA A 83 -32.36 5.02 2.85
N GLN A 84 -31.93 4.10 1.97
CA GLN A 84 -31.10 2.97 2.38
C GLN A 84 -29.69 3.41 2.77
N THR A 85 -29.11 4.35 2.01
CA THR A 85 -27.82 4.95 2.38
C THR A 85 -27.94 5.71 3.70
N GLN A 86 -29.00 6.50 3.88
CA GLN A 86 -29.21 7.26 5.12
C GLN A 86 -29.33 6.33 6.34
N ARG A 87 -30.05 5.21 6.20
CA ARG A 87 -30.16 4.20 7.25
C ARG A 87 -28.83 3.51 7.52
N SER A 88 -28.09 3.16 6.46
CA SER A 88 -26.76 2.55 6.60
C SER A 88 -25.79 3.46 7.35
N LEU A 89 -25.81 4.77 7.05
CA LEU A 89 -24.95 5.75 7.70
C LEU A 89 -25.23 5.84 9.21
N GLN A 90 -26.49 5.69 9.63
CA GLN A 90 -26.89 5.70 11.04
C GLN A 90 -26.51 4.40 11.78
N ASN A 91 -26.42 3.28 11.07
CA ASN A 91 -26.19 1.96 11.66
C ASN A 91 -24.71 1.55 11.69
N PHE A 92 -23.87 2.14 10.84
CA PHE A 92 -22.47 1.76 10.65
C PHE A 92 -21.55 2.98 10.78
N ASP A 93 -21.45 3.52 11.99
CA ASP A 93 -20.59 4.68 12.32
C ASP A 93 -19.24 4.22 12.90
N ILE A 94 -18.47 3.48 12.10
CA ILE A 94 -17.20 2.87 12.52
C ILE A 94 -16.04 3.51 11.74
N GLY A 95 -15.13 4.17 12.46
CA GLY A 95 -13.89 4.75 11.89
C GLY A 95 -14.06 6.13 11.22
N GLY A 96 -15.28 6.62 11.07
CA GLY A 96 -15.56 7.96 10.56
C GLY A 96 -15.12 8.17 9.10
N SER A 97 -14.85 9.42 8.73
CA SER A 97 -14.58 9.80 7.33
C SER A 97 -13.31 9.17 6.72
N GLN A 98 -12.34 8.77 7.53
CA GLN A 98 -11.11 8.11 7.10
C GLN A 98 -11.35 6.69 6.58
N GLU A 99 -12.42 6.06 7.07
CA GLU A 99 -12.80 4.69 6.71
C GLU A 99 -13.90 4.66 5.65
N ARG A 100 -14.16 5.76 4.95
CA ARG A 100 -15.04 5.76 3.77
C ARG A 100 -14.56 4.77 2.72
N MET A 101 -15.52 4.25 1.94
CA MET A 101 -15.22 3.35 0.84
C MET A 101 -14.23 4.01 -0.15
N PRO A 102 -13.20 3.29 -0.65
CA PRO A 102 -12.23 3.88 -1.56
C PRO A 102 -12.87 4.45 -2.83
N GLU A 103 -12.42 5.64 -3.24
CA GLU A 103 -12.90 6.30 -4.47
C GLU A 103 -12.78 5.41 -5.72
N PRO A 104 -11.67 4.68 -5.97
CA PRO A 104 -11.58 3.78 -7.13
C PRO A 104 -12.64 2.68 -7.16
N LEU A 105 -13.15 2.27 -5.99
CA LEU A 105 -14.23 1.29 -5.92
C LEU A 105 -15.57 1.92 -6.33
N ILE A 106 -15.83 3.16 -5.93
CA ILE A 106 -17.02 3.92 -6.33
C ILE A 106 -17.01 4.20 -7.84
N GLU A 107 -15.86 4.59 -8.41
CA GLU A 107 -15.69 4.76 -9.84
C GLU A 107 -15.95 3.46 -10.61
N ALA A 108 -15.44 2.32 -10.11
CA ALA A 108 -15.68 1.00 -10.71
C ALA A 108 -17.15 0.57 -10.64
N PHE A 109 -17.87 0.96 -9.58
CA PHE A 109 -19.32 0.83 -9.53
C PHE A 109 -20.01 1.66 -10.61
N GLY A 110 -19.56 2.89 -10.87
CA GLY A 110 -20.03 3.70 -11.99
C GLY A 110 -19.85 2.97 -13.34
N VAL A 111 -18.66 2.40 -13.59
CA VAL A 111 -18.39 1.58 -14.78
C VAL A 111 -19.38 0.42 -14.89
N LEU A 112 -19.58 -0.32 -13.81
CA LEU A 112 -20.48 -1.47 -13.78
C LEU A 112 -21.94 -1.08 -14.08
N LYS A 113 -22.44 0.00 -13.46
CA LYS A 113 -23.82 0.45 -13.66
C LYS A 113 -24.05 1.01 -15.06
N LYS A 114 -23.07 1.70 -15.65
CA LYS A 114 -23.11 2.09 -17.06
C LYS A 114 -23.16 0.88 -17.97
N ALA A 115 -22.28 -0.09 -17.75
CA ALA A 115 -22.25 -1.32 -18.55
C ALA A 115 -23.58 -2.10 -18.46
N ALA A 116 -24.11 -2.26 -17.25
CA ALA A 116 -25.39 -2.94 -17.02
C ALA A 116 -26.56 -2.21 -17.69
N ALA A 117 -26.61 -0.87 -17.63
CA ALA A 117 -27.66 -0.10 -18.31
C ALA A 117 -27.59 -0.27 -19.84
N ASN A 118 -26.39 -0.16 -20.42
CA ASN A 118 -26.17 -0.35 -21.85
C ASN A 118 -26.61 -1.74 -22.33
N VAL A 119 -26.26 -2.78 -21.58
CA VAL A 119 -26.64 -4.16 -21.89
C VAL A 119 -28.13 -4.39 -21.67
N ASN A 120 -28.72 -3.89 -20.58
CA ASN A 120 -30.15 -4.08 -20.32
C ASN A 120 -31.06 -3.38 -21.34
N ARG A 121 -30.57 -2.45 -22.16
CA ARG A 121 -31.31 -1.94 -23.33
C ARG A 121 -31.76 -3.06 -24.26
N THR A 122 -30.91 -4.08 -24.44
CA THR A 122 -31.26 -5.26 -25.28
C THR A 122 -32.15 -6.26 -24.54
N PHE A 123 -32.37 -6.07 -23.24
CA PHE A 123 -33.18 -6.92 -22.37
C PHE A 123 -34.40 -6.20 -21.79
N GLY A 124 -34.84 -5.11 -22.43
CA GLY A 124 -36.12 -4.46 -22.15
C GLY A 124 -36.07 -3.21 -21.27
N LEU A 125 -34.88 -2.74 -20.87
CA LEU A 125 -34.77 -1.42 -20.25
C LEU A 125 -35.04 -0.32 -21.28
N ASP A 126 -35.94 0.61 -20.95
CA ASP A 126 -36.26 1.76 -21.80
C ASP A 126 -35.00 2.56 -22.16
N ALA A 127 -34.88 2.94 -23.43
CA ALA A 127 -33.68 3.58 -23.95
C ALA A 127 -33.39 4.93 -23.27
N LYS A 128 -34.41 5.73 -22.98
CA LYS A 128 -34.22 7.04 -22.33
C LYS A 128 -33.77 6.86 -20.88
N ILE A 129 -34.34 5.87 -20.18
CA ILE A 129 -33.89 5.51 -18.82
C ILE A 129 -32.44 5.02 -18.86
N ALA A 130 -32.09 4.13 -19.79
CA ALA A 130 -30.73 3.62 -19.92
C ALA A 130 -29.71 4.73 -20.22
N ASP A 131 -30.02 5.65 -21.13
CA ASP A 131 -29.15 6.77 -21.48
C ASP A 131 -28.95 7.73 -20.29
N ALA A 132 -30.01 8.01 -19.51
CA ALA A 132 -29.91 8.85 -18.31
C ALA A 132 -29.08 8.16 -17.19
N ILE A 133 -29.24 6.85 -17.02
CA ILE A 133 -28.41 6.06 -16.08
C ILE A 133 -26.95 6.08 -16.52
N ALA A 134 -26.67 5.88 -17.82
CA ALA A 134 -25.32 5.91 -18.35
C ALA A 134 -24.65 7.29 -18.15
N GLN A 135 -25.39 8.38 -18.37
CA GLN A 135 -24.91 9.75 -18.13
C GLN A 135 -24.61 10.00 -16.65
N ALA A 136 -25.50 9.60 -15.74
CA ALA A 136 -25.27 9.73 -14.30
C ALA A 136 -24.08 8.87 -13.83
N ALA A 137 -23.94 7.66 -14.38
CA ALA A 137 -22.81 6.79 -14.11
C ALA A 137 -21.49 7.38 -14.62
N ASP A 138 -21.46 8.07 -15.76
CA ASP A 138 -20.28 8.80 -16.23
C ASP A 138 -19.84 9.90 -15.26
N GLU A 139 -20.77 10.57 -14.57
CA GLU A 139 -20.42 11.53 -13.52
C GLU A 139 -19.82 10.87 -12.28
N VAL A 140 -20.26 9.65 -11.94
CA VAL A 140 -19.64 8.82 -10.88
C VAL A 140 -18.22 8.41 -11.29
N ILE A 141 -18.04 7.90 -12.52
CA ILE A 141 -16.72 7.50 -13.06
C ILE A 141 -15.74 8.67 -13.09
N ALA A 142 -16.23 9.88 -13.41
CA ALA A 142 -15.43 11.10 -13.44
C ALA A 142 -15.17 11.72 -12.05
N GLY A 143 -15.65 11.08 -10.97
CA GLY A 143 -15.48 11.53 -9.59
C GLY A 143 -16.27 12.76 -9.17
N LYS A 144 -17.19 13.25 -10.03
CA LYS A 144 -17.98 14.47 -9.76
C LYS A 144 -18.94 14.30 -8.59
N LEU A 145 -19.29 13.07 -8.25
CA LEU A 145 -20.30 12.72 -7.25
C LEU A 145 -19.72 12.12 -5.96
N HIS A 146 -18.40 12.15 -5.73
CA HIS A 146 -17.75 11.51 -4.57
C HIS A 146 -18.34 11.94 -3.21
N SER A 147 -18.85 13.17 -3.10
CA SER A 147 -19.46 13.66 -1.87
C SER A 147 -20.81 12.99 -1.52
N HIS A 148 -21.37 12.19 -2.43
CA HIS A 148 -22.64 11.45 -2.25
C HIS A 148 -22.46 9.99 -1.82
N PHE A 149 -21.23 9.58 -1.48
CA PHE A 149 -20.90 8.22 -1.07
C PHE A 149 -20.35 8.18 0.37
N PRO A 150 -21.17 8.39 1.40
CA PRO A 150 -20.69 8.61 2.76
C PRO A 150 -20.32 7.32 3.50
N LEU A 151 -20.64 6.15 2.95
CA LEU A 151 -20.55 4.88 3.66
C LEU A 151 -19.10 4.43 3.92
N VAL A 152 -18.89 3.79 5.07
CA VAL A 152 -17.60 3.28 5.53
C VAL A 152 -17.34 1.85 5.06
N VAL A 153 -16.08 1.41 5.06
CA VAL A 153 -15.66 0.05 4.75
C VAL A 153 -16.31 -0.97 5.69
N PHE A 154 -16.41 -0.63 6.97
CA PHE A 154 -16.97 -1.49 8.02
C PHE A 154 -18.50 -1.44 8.01
N GLN A 155 -19.08 -2.02 6.97
CA GLN A 155 -20.52 -2.08 6.69
C GLN A 155 -20.96 -3.56 6.58
N THR A 156 -22.14 -3.82 5.98
CA THR A 156 -22.51 -5.17 5.53
C THR A 156 -21.37 -5.82 4.74
N GLY A 157 -21.02 -7.05 5.13
CA GLY A 157 -19.85 -7.75 4.62
C GLY A 157 -19.89 -8.12 3.12
N SER A 158 -21.09 -8.17 2.53
CA SER A 158 -21.29 -8.31 1.09
C SER A 158 -21.03 -7.02 0.31
N GLY A 159 -21.03 -5.87 0.99
CA GLY A 159 -21.00 -4.54 0.36
C GLY A 159 -22.35 -4.08 -0.20
N THR A 160 -23.45 -4.72 0.19
CA THR A 160 -24.82 -4.42 -0.27
C THR A 160 -25.18 -2.94 -0.10
N GLN A 161 -24.80 -2.32 1.01
CA GLN A 161 -25.17 -0.92 1.25
C GLN A 161 -24.47 0.03 0.30
N THR A 162 -23.22 -0.26 -0.09
CA THR A 162 -22.51 0.51 -1.13
C THR A 162 -23.14 0.30 -2.50
N ASN A 163 -23.51 -0.93 -2.87
CA ASN A 163 -24.27 -1.17 -4.11
C ASN A 163 -25.56 -0.33 -4.13
N MET A 164 -26.31 -0.33 -3.03
CA MET A 164 -27.54 0.46 -2.93
C MET A 164 -27.29 1.96 -2.90
N ASN A 165 -26.20 2.43 -2.29
CA ASN A 165 -25.80 3.84 -2.33
C ASN A 165 -25.52 4.29 -3.76
N VAL A 166 -24.81 3.49 -4.54
CA VAL A 166 -24.58 3.74 -5.97
C VAL A 166 -25.90 3.75 -6.74
N ASN A 167 -26.77 2.77 -6.51
CA ASN A 167 -28.07 2.71 -7.15
C ASN A 167 -28.92 3.96 -6.86
N GLU A 168 -28.99 4.39 -5.60
CA GLU A 168 -29.76 5.58 -5.19
C GLU A 168 -29.18 6.87 -5.79
N VAL A 169 -27.85 7.05 -5.74
CA VAL A 169 -27.18 8.24 -6.31
C VAL A 169 -27.41 8.33 -7.81
N ILE A 170 -27.17 7.24 -8.55
CA ILE A 170 -27.37 7.20 -10.01
C ILE A 170 -28.86 7.37 -10.35
N SER A 171 -29.75 6.74 -9.59
CA SER A 171 -31.20 6.88 -9.78
C SER A 171 -31.64 8.34 -9.64
N ASN A 172 -31.28 9.00 -8.54
CA ASN A 172 -31.68 10.39 -8.30
C ASN A 172 -31.04 11.36 -9.28
N ARG A 173 -29.78 11.13 -9.67
CA ARG A 173 -29.14 11.95 -10.70
C ARG A 173 -29.78 11.75 -12.07
N ALA A 174 -30.13 10.52 -12.44
CA ALA A 174 -30.84 10.23 -13.69
C ALA A 174 -32.28 10.80 -13.70
N ILE A 175 -32.97 10.80 -12.55
CA ILE A 175 -34.26 11.48 -12.39
C ILE A 175 -34.12 12.98 -12.67
N GLU A 176 -33.10 13.62 -12.08
CA GLU A 176 -32.85 15.05 -12.28
C GLU A 176 -32.51 15.38 -13.75
N ILE A 177 -31.69 14.55 -14.40
CA ILE A 177 -31.40 14.66 -15.85
C ILE A 177 -32.69 14.63 -16.69
N LEU A 178 -33.68 13.83 -16.26
CA LEU A 178 -34.98 13.69 -16.92
C LEU A 178 -36.02 14.71 -16.42
N GLY A 179 -35.63 15.67 -15.56
CA GLY A 179 -36.51 16.72 -15.04
C GLY A 179 -37.53 16.24 -14.00
N GLY A 180 -37.30 15.10 -13.36
CA GLY A 180 -38.15 14.56 -12.30
C GLY A 180 -37.78 15.04 -10.89
N GLU A 181 -38.48 14.51 -9.89
CA GLU A 181 -38.31 14.86 -8.47
C GLU A 181 -37.41 13.84 -7.74
N LEU A 182 -36.32 14.30 -7.12
CA LEU A 182 -35.42 13.45 -6.34
C LEU A 182 -36.18 12.69 -5.24
N GLY A 183 -35.84 11.42 -5.04
CA GLY A 183 -36.45 10.53 -4.05
C GLY A 183 -37.78 9.91 -4.48
N SER A 184 -38.39 10.40 -5.58
CA SER A 184 -39.65 9.84 -6.10
C SER A 184 -39.50 8.42 -6.67
N LYS A 185 -38.27 8.02 -7.02
CA LYS A 185 -37.93 6.78 -7.75
C LYS A 185 -38.64 6.68 -9.12
N LYS A 186 -39.03 7.83 -9.69
CA LYS A 186 -39.69 7.96 -10.99
C LYS A 186 -39.01 9.08 -11.80
N PRO A 187 -38.73 8.86 -13.09
CA PRO A 187 -38.96 7.64 -13.86
C PRO A 187 -37.91 6.54 -13.62
N VAL A 188 -36.84 6.81 -12.88
CA VAL A 188 -35.76 5.84 -12.64
C VAL A 188 -35.87 5.26 -11.24
N HIS A 189 -36.03 3.93 -11.13
CA HIS A 189 -36.08 3.24 -9.84
C HIS A 189 -34.71 2.61 -9.52
N PRO A 190 -34.18 2.75 -8.30
CA PRO A 190 -32.84 2.28 -7.97
C PRO A 190 -32.69 0.75 -8.05
N ASN A 191 -33.74 -0.02 -7.77
CA ASN A 191 -33.71 -1.48 -7.90
C ASN A 191 -34.08 -1.92 -9.31
N ASP A 192 -35.32 -1.66 -9.71
CA ASP A 192 -35.93 -2.13 -10.96
C ASP A 192 -35.23 -1.64 -12.24
N HIS A 193 -34.55 -0.48 -12.20
CA HIS A 193 -33.82 0.05 -13.37
C HIS A 193 -32.31 0.03 -13.16
N VAL A 194 -31.77 0.71 -12.14
CA VAL A 194 -30.31 0.83 -11.95
C VAL A 194 -29.67 -0.52 -11.55
N ASN A 195 -30.39 -1.32 -10.76
CA ASN A 195 -29.97 -2.66 -10.34
C ASN A 195 -30.66 -3.78 -11.16
N MET A 196 -31.22 -3.46 -12.32
CA MET A 196 -31.85 -4.46 -13.21
C MET A 196 -30.83 -5.55 -13.57
N SER A 197 -31.27 -6.82 -13.50
CA SER A 197 -30.46 -8.02 -13.84
C SER A 197 -29.27 -8.29 -12.90
N GLN A 198 -29.21 -7.61 -11.75
CA GLN A 198 -28.08 -7.60 -10.83
C GLN A 198 -28.47 -7.99 -9.39
N SER A 199 -27.48 -8.42 -8.61
CA SER A 199 -27.57 -8.63 -7.16
C SER A 199 -26.48 -7.83 -6.45
N SER A 200 -26.67 -7.50 -5.18
CA SER A 200 -25.58 -6.96 -4.38
C SER A 200 -24.40 -7.95 -4.27
N ASN A 201 -24.70 -9.25 -4.32
CA ASN A 201 -23.71 -10.30 -4.12
C ASN A 201 -22.77 -10.45 -5.32
N ASP A 202 -23.21 -10.17 -6.55
CA ASP A 202 -22.37 -10.22 -7.76
C ASP A 202 -21.89 -8.85 -8.27
N THR A 203 -22.49 -7.75 -7.81
CA THR A 203 -22.06 -6.38 -8.17
C THR A 203 -20.81 -5.93 -7.42
N PHE A 204 -20.76 -6.08 -6.09
CA PHE A 204 -19.59 -5.68 -5.30
C PHE A 204 -18.30 -6.43 -5.67
N PRO A 205 -18.27 -7.79 -5.78
CA PRO A 205 -17.09 -8.50 -6.27
C PRO A 205 -16.66 -8.05 -7.68
N THR A 206 -17.61 -7.76 -8.56
CA THR A 206 -17.31 -7.21 -9.88
C THR A 206 -16.63 -5.85 -9.78
N ALA A 207 -17.16 -4.93 -8.97
CA ALA A 207 -16.59 -3.60 -8.79
C ALA A 207 -15.18 -3.63 -8.17
N MET A 208 -14.92 -4.49 -7.17
CA MET A 208 -13.58 -4.60 -6.57
C MET A 208 -12.54 -5.19 -7.52
N HIS A 209 -12.92 -6.14 -8.39
CA HIS A 209 -12.06 -6.64 -9.46
C HIS A 209 -11.77 -5.56 -10.51
N VAL A 210 -12.80 -4.87 -11.01
CA VAL A 210 -12.64 -3.76 -11.98
C VAL A 210 -11.74 -2.66 -11.42
N ALA A 211 -11.98 -2.23 -10.17
CA ALA A 211 -11.14 -1.23 -9.51
C ALA A 211 -9.67 -1.69 -9.44
N SER A 212 -9.44 -2.94 -9.05
CA SER A 212 -8.08 -3.47 -8.88
C SER A 212 -7.35 -3.59 -10.22
N VAL A 213 -7.99 -4.13 -11.26
CA VAL A 213 -7.41 -4.25 -12.61
C VAL A 213 -7.10 -2.87 -13.20
N VAL A 214 -8.01 -1.90 -13.05
CA VAL A 214 -7.80 -0.52 -13.51
C VAL A 214 -6.63 0.13 -12.77
N GLN A 215 -6.59 0.05 -11.43
CA GLN A 215 -5.53 0.69 -10.66
C GLN A 215 -4.16 0.02 -10.87
N ILE A 216 -4.11 -1.31 -11.02
CA ILE A 216 -2.88 -2.02 -11.37
C ILE A 216 -2.38 -1.57 -12.75
N SER A 217 -3.26 -1.60 -13.76
CA SER A 217 -2.88 -1.37 -15.16
C SER A 217 -2.53 0.09 -15.43
N LYS A 218 -3.28 1.04 -14.84
CA LYS A 218 -3.16 2.48 -15.15
C LYS A 218 -2.28 3.25 -14.16
N SER A 219 -1.99 2.71 -12.98
CA SER A 219 -1.19 3.43 -11.96
C SER A 219 0.03 2.64 -11.51
N LEU A 220 -0.13 1.40 -11.06
CA LEU A 220 0.98 0.64 -10.48
C LEU A 220 1.99 0.19 -11.54
N LEU A 221 1.57 -0.53 -12.57
CA LEU A 221 2.51 -1.03 -13.59
C LEU A 221 3.33 0.08 -14.26
N PRO A 222 2.76 1.25 -14.62
CA PRO A 222 3.54 2.40 -15.07
C PRO A 222 4.57 2.86 -14.04
N ALA A 223 4.19 3.03 -12.77
CA ALA A 223 5.10 3.45 -11.69
C ALA A 223 6.27 2.48 -11.48
N LEU A 224 6.01 1.17 -11.60
CA LEU A 224 7.06 0.16 -11.48
C LEU A 224 8.02 0.19 -12.67
N LYS A 225 7.50 0.44 -13.88
CA LYS A 225 8.33 0.60 -15.09
C LYS A 225 9.22 1.85 -14.97
N GLU A 226 8.66 2.97 -14.52
CA GLU A 226 9.43 4.20 -14.22
C GLU A 226 10.57 3.93 -13.23
N LEU A 227 10.29 3.25 -12.11
CA LEU A 227 11.31 2.91 -11.12
C LEU A 227 12.38 1.96 -11.68
N ARG A 228 11.96 0.90 -12.37
CA ARG A 228 12.88 -0.05 -13.02
C ARG A 228 13.81 0.67 -13.98
N ASP A 229 13.27 1.54 -14.83
CA ASP A 229 14.03 2.22 -15.87
C ASP A 229 15.01 3.24 -15.29
N ALA A 230 14.63 3.93 -14.20
CA ALA A 230 15.54 4.80 -13.47
C ALA A 230 16.68 4.02 -12.78
N LEU A 231 16.38 2.86 -12.19
CA LEU A 231 17.41 1.98 -11.62
C LEU A 231 18.34 1.42 -12.72
N GLU A 232 17.80 1.10 -13.91
CA GLU A 232 18.59 0.63 -15.05
C GLU A 232 19.51 1.73 -15.60
N ALA A 233 19.02 2.97 -15.66
CA ALA A 233 19.86 4.12 -16.01
C ALA A 233 21.03 4.28 -15.03
N LYS A 234 20.78 4.15 -13.71
CA LYS A 234 21.83 4.19 -12.69
C LYS A 234 22.79 2.99 -12.76
N ARG A 235 22.25 1.80 -13.04
CA ARG A 235 23.07 0.61 -13.29
C ARG A 235 24.07 0.84 -14.43
N ALA A 236 23.62 1.44 -15.54
CA ALA A 236 24.48 1.76 -16.67
C ALA A 236 25.50 2.87 -16.33
N GLU A 237 25.06 3.92 -15.62
CA GLU A 237 25.92 5.02 -15.16
C GLU A 237 27.04 4.52 -14.22
N PHE A 238 26.77 3.49 -13.43
CA PHE A 238 27.69 2.95 -12.43
C PHE A 238 28.44 1.69 -12.86
N ALA A 239 28.38 1.35 -14.15
CA ALA A 239 28.93 0.10 -14.69
C ALA A 239 30.45 -0.05 -14.48
N ASP A 240 31.20 1.04 -14.43
CA ASP A 240 32.67 1.06 -14.27
C ASP A 240 33.13 1.23 -12.81
N ILE A 241 32.21 1.47 -11.87
CA ILE A 241 32.56 1.84 -10.49
C ILE A 241 32.73 0.58 -9.65
N ILE A 242 33.98 0.13 -9.48
CA ILE A 242 34.30 -1.01 -8.61
C ILE A 242 34.21 -0.59 -7.14
N LYS A 243 33.47 -1.35 -6.35
CA LYS A 243 33.32 -1.18 -4.90
C LYS A 243 33.57 -2.49 -4.16
N ILE A 244 33.71 -2.41 -2.84
CA ILE A 244 33.77 -3.59 -2.00
C ILE A 244 32.37 -4.21 -1.83
N GLY A 245 32.27 -5.53 -2.01
CA GLY A 245 31.07 -6.27 -1.68
C GLY A 245 30.86 -6.38 -0.18
N ARG A 246 29.62 -6.63 0.24
CA ARG A 246 29.32 -6.93 1.64
C ARG A 246 28.40 -8.14 1.77
N THR A 247 28.83 -9.12 2.55
CA THR A 247 28.02 -10.26 2.96
C THR A 247 28.07 -10.36 4.48
N HIS A 248 26.93 -10.57 5.13
CA HIS A 248 26.85 -10.50 6.61
C HIS A 248 27.31 -9.15 7.20
N LEU A 249 27.20 -8.07 6.41
CA LEU A 249 27.72 -6.73 6.71
C LEU A 249 29.26 -6.63 6.84
N GLN A 250 29.99 -7.70 6.54
CA GLN A 250 31.45 -7.72 6.50
C GLN A 250 31.94 -7.45 5.08
N ASP A 251 33.14 -6.88 4.96
CA ASP A 251 33.85 -6.75 3.69
C ASP A 251 33.92 -8.11 2.97
N ALA A 252 33.67 -8.09 1.67
CA ALA A 252 33.74 -9.25 0.79
C ALA A 252 34.54 -8.93 -0.48
N THR A 253 34.51 -9.81 -1.49
CA THR A 253 35.16 -9.56 -2.78
C THR A 253 34.53 -8.38 -3.53
N PRO A 254 35.25 -7.74 -4.47
CA PRO A 254 34.72 -6.63 -5.24
C PRO A 254 33.55 -7.00 -6.14
N LEU A 255 32.72 -6.00 -6.44
CA LEU A 255 31.79 -5.97 -7.57
C LEU A 255 31.65 -4.52 -8.04
N THR A 256 31.09 -4.31 -9.22
CA THR A 256 30.72 -2.95 -9.65
C THR A 256 29.43 -2.50 -8.97
N LEU A 257 29.30 -1.21 -8.73
CA LEU A 257 28.05 -0.60 -8.28
C LEU A 257 26.94 -0.80 -9.33
N GLY A 258 27.28 -0.86 -10.62
CA GLY A 258 26.38 -1.29 -11.68
C GLY A 258 25.88 -2.74 -11.51
N GLN A 259 26.73 -3.69 -11.16
CA GLN A 259 26.31 -5.06 -10.84
C GLN A 259 25.37 -5.10 -9.63
N GLU A 260 25.64 -4.32 -8.58
CA GLU A 260 24.74 -4.20 -7.42
C GLU A 260 23.36 -3.67 -7.81
N PHE A 261 23.31 -2.57 -8.58
CA PHE A 261 22.06 -1.99 -9.08
C PHE A 261 21.32 -2.93 -10.04
N SER A 262 22.02 -3.78 -10.79
CA SER A 262 21.37 -4.77 -11.66
C SER A 262 20.50 -5.76 -10.86
N GLY A 263 20.89 -6.07 -9.62
CA GLY A 263 20.07 -6.85 -8.71
C GLY A 263 18.75 -6.15 -8.37
N TYR A 264 18.78 -4.83 -8.13
CA TYR A 264 17.57 -4.04 -7.87
C TYR A 264 16.65 -3.99 -9.10
N VAL A 265 17.22 -3.75 -10.29
CA VAL A 265 16.49 -3.77 -11.57
C VAL A 265 15.79 -5.12 -11.76
N GLN A 266 16.49 -6.23 -11.51
CA GLN A 266 15.91 -7.56 -11.66
C GLN A 266 14.79 -7.83 -10.65
N GLN A 267 14.94 -7.36 -9.39
CA GLN A 267 13.89 -7.48 -8.38
C GLN A 267 12.59 -6.75 -8.80
N VAL A 268 12.70 -5.52 -9.33
CA VAL A 268 11.53 -4.76 -9.83
C VAL A 268 10.96 -5.40 -11.10
N THR A 269 11.80 -5.84 -12.03
CA THR A 269 11.39 -6.54 -13.26
C THR A 269 10.58 -7.79 -12.96
N ASN A 270 11.06 -8.64 -12.04
CA ASN A 270 10.33 -9.82 -11.60
C ASN A 270 9.04 -9.44 -10.83
N GLY A 271 9.05 -8.31 -10.12
CA GLY A 271 7.85 -7.75 -9.49
C GLY A 271 6.75 -7.39 -10.49
N ILE A 272 7.12 -6.70 -11.57
CA ILE A 272 6.22 -6.36 -12.69
C ILE A 272 5.60 -7.63 -13.27
N ALA A 273 6.42 -8.63 -13.61
CA ALA A 273 5.94 -9.88 -14.19
C ALA A 273 4.95 -10.62 -13.26
N ARG A 274 5.20 -10.63 -11.95
CA ARG A 274 4.26 -11.23 -10.97
C ARG A 274 2.93 -10.50 -10.91
N VAL A 275 2.94 -9.17 -10.94
CA VAL A 275 1.72 -8.35 -10.94
C VAL A 275 0.95 -8.52 -12.26
N GLU A 276 1.64 -8.59 -13.40
CA GLU A 276 1.01 -8.87 -14.69
C GLU A 276 0.39 -10.28 -14.72
N ALA A 277 1.04 -11.27 -14.11
CA ALA A 277 0.57 -12.65 -14.09
C ALA A 277 -0.76 -12.86 -13.36
N VAL A 278 -1.16 -11.98 -12.44
CA VAL A 278 -2.44 -12.08 -11.70
C VAL A 278 -3.62 -11.40 -12.43
N LEU A 279 -3.34 -10.52 -13.40
CA LEU A 279 -4.37 -9.78 -14.12
C LEU A 279 -5.43 -10.66 -14.81
N PRO A 280 -5.09 -11.80 -15.44
CA PRO A 280 -6.11 -12.66 -16.08
C PRO A 280 -7.19 -13.12 -15.10
N ARG A 281 -6.81 -13.57 -13.90
CA ARG A 281 -7.76 -14.04 -12.87
C ARG A 281 -8.52 -12.89 -12.23
N LEU A 282 -7.88 -11.74 -12.00
CA LEU A 282 -8.60 -10.53 -11.56
C LEU A 282 -9.61 -10.01 -12.61
N SER A 283 -9.38 -10.30 -13.89
CA SER A 283 -10.25 -9.84 -14.99
C SER A 283 -11.51 -10.71 -15.15
N GLN A 284 -11.64 -11.78 -14.38
CA GLN A 284 -12.84 -12.64 -14.33
C GLN A 284 -13.87 -12.03 -13.37
N LEU A 285 -15.05 -11.69 -13.91
CA LEU A 285 -16.08 -10.96 -13.19
C LEU A 285 -17.21 -11.87 -12.69
N ALA A 286 -17.61 -11.65 -11.44
CA ALA A 286 -18.71 -12.38 -10.78
C ALA A 286 -20.10 -12.04 -11.35
N GLN A 287 -20.24 -10.93 -12.08
CA GLN A 287 -21.50 -10.43 -12.61
C GLN A 287 -22.29 -11.51 -13.35
N GLY A 288 -23.59 -11.59 -13.04
CA GLY A 288 -24.50 -12.61 -13.56
C GLY A 288 -24.60 -13.86 -12.68
N GLY A 289 -23.79 -13.95 -11.61
CA GLY A 289 -23.98 -14.97 -10.56
C GLY A 289 -25.22 -14.71 -9.68
N THR A 290 -25.72 -13.47 -9.67
CA THR A 290 -26.86 -12.98 -8.88
C THR A 290 -26.74 -13.29 -7.39
N ALA A 291 -27.69 -13.99 -6.79
CA ALA A 291 -27.75 -14.15 -5.33
C ALA A 291 -26.69 -15.13 -4.80
N VAL A 292 -26.55 -16.28 -5.46
CA VAL A 292 -25.79 -17.45 -4.96
C VAL A 292 -24.96 -18.15 -6.03
N GLY A 293 -24.88 -17.60 -7.24
CA GLY A 293 -24.07 -18.13 -8.34
C GLY A 293 -24.86 -18.76 -9.49
N THR A 294 -26.17 -18.96 -9.33
CA THR A 294 -27.01 -19.66 -10.32
C THR A 294 -27.45 -18.79 -11.49
N GLY A 295 -27.39 -17.47 -11.37
CA GLY A 295 -27.97 -16.56 -12.36
C GLY A 295 -29.50 -16.47 -12.30
N LEU A 296 -30.14 -16.88 -11.20
CA LEU A 296 -31.58 -16.65 -11.02
C LEU A 296 -31.91 -15.15 -11.15
N ASN A 297 -32.98 -14.83 -11.88
CA ASN A 297 -33.45 -13.46 -12.15
C ASN A 297 -32.46 -12.57 -12.95
N THR A 298 -31.62 -13.17 -13.79
CA THR A 298 -30.89 -12.46 -14.86
C THR A 298 -31.16 -13.10 -16.23
N PHE A 299 -30.63 -12.52 -17.30
CA PHE A 299 -30.80 -13.02 -18.67
C PHE A 299 -29.61 -13.86 -19.11
N LYS A 300 -29.87 -14.91 -19.90
CA LYS A 300 -28.80 -15.68 -20.54
C LYS A 300 -27.99 -14.75 -21.46
N GLY A 301 -26.67 -14.71 -21.27
CA GLY A 301 -25.75 -13.84 -22.02
C GLY A 301 -25.56 -12.45 -21.42
N PHE A 302 -26.29 -12.07 -20.36
CA PHE A 302 -26.07 -10.79 -19.67
C PHE A 302 -24.66 -10.69 -19.08
N ASP A 303 -24.16 -11.77 -18.49
CA ASP A 303 -22.85 -11.87 -17.85
C ASP A 303 -21.69 -11.60 -18.82
N THR A 304 -21.68 -12.30 -19.96
CA THR A 304 -20.70 -12.12 -21.04
C THR A 304 -20.79 -10.73 -21.67
N ALA A 305 -22.01 -10.24 -21.91
CA ALA A 305 -22.23 -8.91 -22.49
C ALA A 305 -21.77 -7.78 -21.56
N VAL A 306 -22.04 -7.87 -20.26
CA VAL A 306 -21.58 -6.87 -19.29
C VAL A 306 -20.06 -6.90 -19.14
N ALA A 307 -19.42 -8.07 -19.08
CA ALA A 307 -17.96 -8.14 -19.03
C ALA A 307 -17.32 -7.47 -20.27
N ALA A 308 -17.84 -7.75 -21.46
CA ALA A 308 -17.38 -7.11 -22.69
C ALA A 308 -17.60 -5.58 -22.67
N GLU A 309 -18.74 -5.12 -22.17
CA GLU A 309 -19.07 -3.70 -22.08
C GLU A 309 -18.20 -2.96 -21.05
N VAL A 310 -17.93 -3.57 -19.89
CA VAL A 310 -16.92 -3.08 -18.92
C VAL A 310 -15.56 -2.95 -19.61
N GLY A 311 -15.17 -3.93 -20.42
CA GLY A 311 -13.93 -3.87 -21.19
C GLY A 311 -13.88 -2.70 -22.17
N LYS A 312 -14.97 -2.43 -22.90
CA LYS A 312 -15.08 -1.26 -23.79
C LYS A 312 -14.95 0.06 -23.03
N ILE A 313 -15.63 0.21 -21.90
CA ILE A 313 -15.62 1.46 -21.10
C ILE A 313 -14.22 1.72 -20.52
N THR A 314 -13.55 0.67 -20.05
CA THR A 314 -12.25 0.82 -19.36
C THR A 314 -11.05 0.81 -20.30
N GLY A 315 -11.19 0.22 -21.49
CA GLY A 315 -10.11 -0.08 -22.41
C GLY A 315 -9.25 -1.28 -21.99
N LEU A 316 -9.75 -2.12 -21.08
CA LEU A 316 -9.04 -3.29 -20.53
C LEU A 316 -9.81 -4.57 -20.82
N HIS A 317 -9.13 -5.72 -20.77
CA HIS A 317 -9.79 -7.00 -20.98
C HIS A 317 -10.50 -7.46 -19.72
N PHE A 318 -11.77 -7.84 -19.86
CA PHE A 318 -12.57 -8.48 -18.82
C PHE A 318 -13.40 -9.59 -19.43
N GLU A 319 -13.60 -10.65 -18.66
CA GLU A 319 -14.42 -11.79 -19.05
C GLU A 319 -15.32 -12.21 -17.89
N THR A 320 -16.36 -13.00 -18.20
CA THR A 320 -17.21 -13.53 -17.15
C THR A 320 -16.49 -14.69 -16.44
N ALA A 321 -16.60 -14.76 -15.11
CA ALA A 321 -15.96 -15.85 -14.36
C ALA A 321 -16.54 -17.21 -14.79
N PRO A 322 -15.69 -18.22 -15.05
CA PRO A 322 -16.15 -19.53 -15.52
C PRO A 322 -16.98 -20.28 -14.47
N ASN A 323 -16.78 -19.97 -13.19
CA ASN A 323 -17.56 -20.50 -12.07
C ASN A 323 -18.04 -19.35 -11.17
N LYS A 324 -19.35 -19.10 -11.15
CA LYS A 324 -19.95 -18.03 -10.34
C LYS A 324 -20.04 -18.36 -8.86
N PHE A 325 -20.02 -19.65 -8.49
CA PHE A 325 -20.03 -20.04 -7.08
C PHE A 325 -18.70 -19.68 -6.43
N GLU A 326 -17.58 -20.00 -7.09
CA GLU A 326 -16.24 -19.61 -6.64
C GLU A 326 -16.10 -18.08 -6.54
N ALA A 327 -16.49 -17.35 -7.59
CA ALA A 327 -16.38 -15.89 -7.65
C ALA A 327 -17.24 -15.14 -6.59
N LEU A 328 -18.20 -15.81 -5.95
CA LEU A 328 -19.02 -15.26 -4.88
C LEU A 328 -18.57 -15.74 -3.49
N ALA A 329 -18.29 -17.03 -3.37
CA ALA A 329 -17.96 -17.72 -2.13
C ALA A 329 -16.52 -17.46 -1.66
N ALA A 330 -15.62 -17.11 -2.58
CA ALA A 330 -14.21 -16.86 -2.32
C ALA A 330 -13.72 -15.57 -3.02
N HIS A 331 -12.49 -15.17 -2.71
CA HIS A 331 -11.81 -14.02 -3.31
C HIS A 331 -10.33 -14.35 -3.57
N ASP A 332 -10.08 -15.56 -4.07
CA ASP A 332 -8.72 -16.13 -4.17
C ASP A 332 -7.84 -15.32 -5.13
N ALA A 333 -8.41 -14.81 -6.24
CA ALA A 333 -7.71 -13.90 -7.15
C ALA A 333 -7.23 -12.61 -6.46
N MET A 334 -7.98 -12.10 -5.49
CA MET A 334 -7.60 -10.90 -4.72
C MET A 334 -6.52 -11.22 -3.67
N VAL A 335 -6.58 -12.41 -3.05
CA VAL A 335 -5.53 -12.90 -2.14
C VAL A 335 -4.23 -13.13 -2.91
N GLU A 336 -4.30 -13.74 -4.10
CA GLU A 336 -3.17 -13.97 -4.98
C GLU A 336 -2.54 -12.64 -5.44
N ALA A 337 -3.35 -11.68 -5.88
CA ALA A 337 -2.88 -10.35 -6.24
C ALA A 337 -2.18 -9.67 -5.05
N SER A 338 -2.76 -9.76 -3.86
CA SER A 338 -2.14 -9.29 -2.63
C SER A 338 -0.79 -9.97 -2.35
N GLY A 339 -0.65 -11.27 -2.62
CA GLY A 339 0.62 -11.99 -2.54
C GLY A 339 1.68 -11.45 -3.48
N ALA A 340 1.32 -11.12 -4.73
CA ALA A 340 2.24 -10.48 -5.67
C ALA A 340 2.70 -9.08 -5.18
N LEU A 341 1.77 -8.28 -4.65
CA LEU A 341 2.08 -6.98 -4.04
C LEU A 341 2.98 -7.11 -2.80
N ASN A 342 2.78 -8.16 -1.99
CA ASN A 342 3.60 -8.46 -0.83
C ASN A 342 5.06 -8.79 -1.23
N VAL A 343 5.28 -9.62 -2.26
CA VAL A 343 6.63 -9.91 -2.77
C VAL A 343 7.32 -8.64 -3.28
N LEU A 344 6.56 -7.76 -3.93
CA LEU A 344 7.08 -6.46 -4.38
C LEU A 344 7.46 -5.56 -3.20
N ALA A 345 6.64 -5.49 -2.15
CA ALA A 345 6.94 -4.76 -0.92
C ALA A 345 8.22 -5.26 -0.24
N VAL A 346 8.42 -6.57 -0.15
CA VAL A 346 9.67 -7.17 0.35
C VAL A 346 10.88 -6.74 -0.48
N SER A 347 10.72 -6.67 -1.81
CA SER A 347 11.78 -6.20 -2.71
C SER A 347 12.08 -4.72 -2.51
N PHE A 348 11.06 -3.88 -2.36
CA PHE A 348 11.22 -2.44 -2.08
C PHE A 348 11.90 -2.18 -0.74
N MET A 349 11.57 -2.96 0.29
CA MET A 349 12.23 -2.91 1.60
C MET A 349 13.74 -3.12 1.46
N LYS A 350 14.16 -4.16 0.71
CA LYS A 350 15.58 -4.42 0.44
C LYS A 350 16.23 -3.23 -0.26
N ILE A 351 15.68 -2.80 -1.40
CA ILE A 351 16.27 -1.77 -2.25
C ILE A 351 16.45 -0.44 -1.50
N ALA A 352 15.41 0.02 -0.79
CA ALA A 352 15.47 1.25 -0.01
C ALA A 352 16.44 1.14 1.18
N ASN A 353 16.54 -0.03 1.82
CA ASN A 353 17.48 -0.26 2.91
C ASN A 353 18.92 -0.24 2.42
N ASP A 354 19.23 -0.87 1.29
CA ASP A 354 20.58 -0.82 0.73
C ASP A 354 20.96 0.62 0.39
N ILE A 355 20.09 1.35 -0.34
CA ILE A 355 20.35 2.72 -0.75
C ILE A 355 20.56 3.65 0.47
N ARG A 356 19.76 3.50 1.55
CA ARG A 356 19.96 4.32 2.77
C ARG A 356 21.25 3.96 3.52
N TYR A 357 21.67 2.69 3.53
CA TYR A 357 22.92 2.29 4.18
C TYR A 357 24.13 2.75 3.38
N LEU A 358 24.11 2.59 2.05
CA LEU A 358 25.16 3.09 1.18
C LEU A 358 25.25 4.62 1.21
N GLY A 359 24.12 5.31 1.42
CA GLY A 359 24.06 6.76 1.63
C GLY A 359 24.33 7.25 3.07
N SER A 360 24.65 6.35 4.01
CA SER A 360 24.89 6.74 5.40
C SER A 360 26.18 7.55 5.57
N GLY A 361 26.14 8.65 6.31
CA GLY A 361 27.28 9.57 6.41
C GLY A 361 26.93 10.89 7.10
N PRO A 362 27.70 11.97 6.89
CA PRO A 362 28.73 12.10 5.85
C PRO A 362 30.11 11.54 6.24
N ARG A 363 30.38 11.26 7.53
CA ARG A 363 31.73 10.86 8.00
C ARG A 363 31.80 9.55 8.79
N CYS A 364 30.68 9.07 9.33
CA CYS A 364 30.64 7.94 10.26
C CYS A 364 29.76 6.78 9.75
N GLY A 365 29.58 6.69 8.43
CA GLY A 365 28.82 5.64 7.76
C GLY A 365 29.62 5.03 6.61
N LEU A 366 28.93 4.40 5.66
CA LEU A 366 29.58 3.86 4.46
C LEU A 366 29.97 4.98 3.47
N GLY A 367 29.04 5.90 3.22
CA GLY A 367 29.27 7.10 2.40
C GLY A 367 29.56 6.83 0.93
N GLU A 368 29.15 5.68 0.40
CA GLU A 368 29.40 5.29 -1.00
C GLU A 368 28.44 5.97 -1.98
N LEU A 369 27.24 6.32 -1.54
CA LEU A 369 26.27 7.07 -2.33
C LEU A 369 26.03 8.46 -1.73
N SER A 370 25.86 9.45 -2.59
CA SER A 370 25.33 10.76 -2.27
C SER A 370 23.89 10.83 -2.77
N LEU A 371 22.94 10.96 -1.83
CA LEU A 371 21.51 11.02 -2.12
C LEU A 371 21.07 12.49 -2.29
N PRO A 372 20.04 12.77 -3.10
CA PRO A 372 19.51 14.13 -3.27
C PRO A 372 19.04 14.75 -1.95
N GLU A 373 19.35 16.03 -1.77
CA GLU A 373 18.87 16.86 -0.65
C GLU A 373 17.52 17.49 -1.01
N ASN A 374 16.41 16.83 -0.67
CA ASN A 374 15.07 17.36 -0.95
C ASN A 374 14.53 18.28 0.17
N GLU A 375 14.94 18.00 1.40
CA GLU A 375 14.53 18.74 2.59
C GLU A 375 15.76 19.06 3.46
N PRO A 376 15.79 20.20 4.18
CA PRO A 376 16.80 20.45 5.19
C PRO A 376 16.79 19.33 6.25
N GLY A 377 17.82 18.48 6.26
CA GLY A 377 17.85 17.25 7.07
C GLY A 377 17.84 17.48 8.58
N SER A 378 18.24 18.67 9.04
CA SER A 378 18.06 19.14 10.42
C SER A 378 18.26 20.65 10.48
N SER A 379 17.47 21.34 11.30
CA SER A 379 17.60 22.79 11.52
C SER A 379 18.92 23.23 12.16
N ILE A 380 19.71 22.30 12.73
CA ILE A 380 20.94 22.60 13.48
C ILE A 380 22.22 22.00 12.87
N MET A 381 22.12 21.09 11.89
CA MET A 381 23.27 20.34 11.35
C MET A 381 23.44 20.56 9.84
N PRO A 382 24.22 21.57 9.41
CA PRO A 382 24.50 21.79 8.00
C PRO A 382 25.28 20.60 7.38
N GLY A 383 24.92 20.20 6.15
CA GLY A 383 25.54 19.10 5.42
C GLY A 383 25.07 17.68 5.80
N LYS A 384 24.04 17.56 6.66
CA LYS A 384 23.38 16.28 6.96
C LYS A 384 22.19 16.05 6.03
N VAL A 385 22.21 14.93 5.30
CA VAL A 385 21.11 14.50 4.42
C VAL A 385 20.45 13.26 5.02
N ASN A 386 19.17 13.33 5.36
CA ASN A 386 18.43 12.14 5.79
C ASN A 386 17.88 11.43 4.54
N PRO A 387 17.88 10.09 4.48
CA PRO A 387 17.34 9.32 3.36
C PRO A 387 15.80 9.22 3.43
N THR A 388 15.10 10.36 3.47
CA THR A 388 13.64 10.47 3.75
C THR A 388 12.78 9.67 2.77
N GLN A 389 13.17 9.61 1.50
CA GLN A 389 12.46 8.82 0.48
C GLN A 389 12.62 7.30 0.70
N SER A 390 13.80 6.85 1.17
CA SER A 390 14.00 5.45 1.57
C SER A 390 13.17 5.12 2.81
N GLU A 391 13.12 6.02 3.79
CA GLU A 391 12.29 5.87 4.99
C GLU A 391 10.81 5.71 4.62
N ALA A 392 10.28 6.62 3.79
CA ALA A 392 8.91 6.55 3.31
C ALA A 392 8.61 5.23 2.57
N LEU A 393 9.50 4.79 1.67
CA LEU A 393 9.29 3.55 0.92
C LEU A 393 9.28 2.31 1.83
N THR A 394 10.13 2.28 2.87
CA THR A 394 10.15 1.18 3.85
C THR A 394 8.91 1.14 4.74
N MET A 395 8.34 2.31 5.11
CA MET A 395 7.05 2.36 5.80
C MET A 395 5.90 1.88 4.89
N VAL A 396 5.89 2.28 3.62
CA VAL A 396 4.95 1.77 2.61
C VAL A 396 5.02 0.25 2.51
N ALA A 397 6.23 -0.31 2.35
CA ALA A 397 6.41 -1.75 2.27
C ALA A 397 5.88 -2.47 3.52
N THR A 398 6.12 -1.90 4.71
CA THR A 398 5.61 -2.44 5.98
C THR A 398 4.08 -2.46 6.03
N GLN A 399 3.43 -1.36 5.61
CA GLN A 399 1.97 -1.28 5.55
C GLN A 399 1.38 -2.31 4.57
N VAL A 400 1.98 -2.48 3.39
CA VAL A 400 1.53 -3.45 2.38
C VAL A 400 1.62 -4.89 2.91
N ILE A 401 2.68 -5.23 3.64
CA ILE A 401 2.83 -6.54 4.28
C ILE A 401 1.72 -6.77 5.32
N GLY A 402 1.43 -5.76 6.15
CA GLY A 402 0.31 -5.83 7.11
C GLY A 402 -1.05 -6.00 6.42
N ASN A 403 -1.30 -5.23 5.36
CA ASN A 403 -2.51 -5.33 4.54
C ASN A 403 -2.66 -6.74 3.95
N HIS A 404 -1.56 -7.36 3.51
CA HIS A 404 -1.58 -8.73 3.00
C HIS A 404 -2.06 -9.73 4.06
N THR A 405 -1.59 -9.61 5.31
CA THR A 405 -2.10 -10.45 6.40
C THR A 405 -3.61 -10.25 6.61
N THR A 406 -4.10 -9.01 6.62
CA THR A 406 -5.54 -8.73 6.73
C THR A 406 -6.34 -9.37 5.60
N ILE A 407 -5.85 -9.27 4.35
CA ILE A 407 -6.50 -9.86 3.17
C ILE A 407 -6.51 -11.38 3.26
N THR A 408 -5.42 -12.01 3.68
CA THR A 408 -5.33 -13.46 3.84
C THR A 408 -6.34 -13.97 4.87
N VAL A 409 -6.43 -13.31 6.03
CA VAL A 409 -7.43 -13.66 7.06
C VAL A 409 -8.84 -13.44 6.52
N ALA A 410 -9.13 -12.31 5.88
CA ALA A 410 -10.45 -12.03 5.32
C ALA A 410 -10.84 -13.02 4.20
N GLY A 411 -9.90 -13.41 3.35
CA GLY A 411 -10.09 -14.39 2.28
C GLY A 411 -10.45 -15.77 2.80
N SER A 412 -9.85 -16.20 3.93
CA SER A 412 -10.12 -17.52 4.52
C SER A 412 -11.48 -17.64 5.23
N MET A 413 -12.23 -16.54 5.41
CA MET A 413 -13.47 -16.49 6.18
C MET A 413 -14.74 -16.62 5.31
N GLY A 414 -14.62 -17.22 4.12
CA GLY A 414 -15.77 -17.56 3.29
C GLY A 414 -16.70 -18.57 3.99
N ALA A 415 -18.01 -18.40 3.84
CA ALA A 415 -18.99 -19.34 4.39
C ALA A 415 -20.05 -19.65 3.32
N PHE A 416 -20.15 -20.92 2.93
CA PHE A 416 -21.09 -21.41 1.93
C PHE A 416 -20.99 -20.58 0.62
N GLU A 417 -22.10 -20.04 0.12
CA GLU A 417 -22.16 -19.36 -1.18
C GLU A 417 -21.60 -17.93 -1.20
N LEU A 418 -21.15 -17.37 -0.07
CA LEU A 418 -20.69 -15.97 -0.04
C LEU A 418 -19.59 -15.68 0.98
N ASN A 419 -18.45 -15.15 0.52
CA ASN A 419 -17.51 -14.48 1.42
C ASN A 419 -18.00 -13.05 1.74
N VAL A 420 -18.22 -12.77 3.03
CA VAL A 420 -18.74 -11.49 3.54
C VAL A 420 -17.66 -10.61 4.17
N PHE A 421 -16.43 -10.66 3.66
CA PHE A 421 -15.34 -9.74 4.02
C PHE A 421 -14.92 -8.87 2.82
N LYS A 422 -15.80 -8.72 1.81
CA LYS A 422 -15.48 -8.06 0.54
C LYS A 422 -14.97 -6.62 0.71
N PRO A 423 -15.61 -5.76 1.53
CA PRO A 423 -15.15 -4.37 1.73
C PRO A 423 -13.73 -4.25 2.26
N VAL A 424 -13.35 -5.04 3.28
CA VAL A 424 -12.01 -4.95 3.89
C VAL A 424 -10.94 -5.51 2.95
N ILE A 425 -11.26 -6.55 2.16
CA ILE A 425 -10.37 -7.05 1.10
C ILE A 425 -10.13 -5.94 0.06
N ALA A 426 -11.20 -5.34 -0.46
CA ALA A 426 -11.12 -4.29 -1.47
C ALA A 426 -10.32 -3.07 -0.96
N LYS A 427 -10.59 -2.60 0.26
CA LYS A 427 -9.86 -1.47 0.88
C LYS A 427 -8.36 -1.74 0.94
N ASN A 428 -7.96 -2.90 1.46
CA ASN A 428 -6.55 -3.23 1.66
C ASN A 428 -5.81 -3.45 0.33
N VAL A 429 -6.44 -4.10 -0.66
CA VAL A 429 -5.84 -4.26 -1.99
C VAL A 429 -5.65 -2.91 -2.68
N LEU A 430 -6.69 -2.07 -2.71
CA LEU A 430 -6.62 -0.75 -3.35
C LEU A 430 -5.63 0.19 -2.64
N GLN A 431 -5.57 0.15 -1.30
CA GLN A 431 -4.56 0.90 -0.54
C GLN A 431 -3.15 0.43 -0.88
N SER A 432 -2.90 -0.88 -0.91
CA SER A 432 -1.57 -1.41 -1.26
C SER A 432 -1.14 -1.03 -2.68
N ILE A 433 -2.05 -1.13 -3.67
CA ILE A 433 -1.78 -0.71 -5.04
C ILE A 433 -1.39 0.77 -5.07
N ARG A 434 -2.17 1.63 -4.39
CA ARG A 434 -1.93 3.07 -4.35
C ARG A 434 -0.61 3.43 -3.68
N LEU A 435 -0.33 2.87 -2.51
CA LEU A 435 0.89 3.14 -1.75
C LEU A 435 2.14 2.68 -2.51
N LEU A 436 2.11 1.50 -3.13
CA LEU A 436 3.24 1.01 -3.94
C LEU A 436 3.48 1.88 -5.17
N ALA A 437 2.41 2.30 -5.87
CA ALA A 437 2.53 3.14 -7.05
C ALA A 437 3.10 4.53 -6.71
N ASP A 438 2.56 5.18 -5.67
CA ASP A 438 3.02 6.50 -5.24
C ASP A 438 4.42 6.44 -4.62
N GLY A 439 4.70 5.41 -3.81
CA GLY A 439 6.01 5.16 -3.23
C GLY A 439 7.07 4.95 -4.31
N ALA A 440 6.79 4.13 -5.33
CA ALA A 440 7.69 3.91 -6.45
C ALA A 440 7.96 5.21 -7.23
N ARG A 441 6.93 5.99 -7.57
CA ARG A 441 7.08 7.28 -8.25
C ARG A 441 7.89 8.29 -7.43
N SER A 442 7.55 8.45 -6.15
CA SER A 442 8.25 9.40 -5.27
C SER A 442 9.71 9.01 -5.07
N PHE A 443 9.98 7.73 -4.80
CA PHE A 443 11.33 7.22 -4.65
C PHE A 443 12.15 7.36 -5.94
N THR A 444 11.52 7.13 -7.10
CA THR A 444 12.16 7.33 -8.40
C THR A 444 12.58 8.79 -8.58
N LYS A 445 11.60 9.71 -8.52
CA LYS A 445 11.79 11.13 -8.83
C LYS A 445 12.69 11.85 -7.82
N ASN A 446 12.51 11.57 -6.53
CA ASN A 446 13.13 12.35 -5.46
C ASN A 446 14.35 11.64 -4.84
N CYS A 447 14.70 10.42 -5.30
CA CYS A 447 15.90 9.73 -4.83
C CYS A 447 16.68 9.13 -5.99
N VAL A 448 16.16 8.07 -6.63
CA VAL A 448 16.92 7.22 -7.57
C VAL A 448 17.57 8.01 -8.69
N VAL A 449 16.82 8.89 -9.37
CA VAL A 449 17.35 9.65 -10.52
C VAL A 449 18.55 10.54 -10.15
N GLY A 450 18.58 11.04 -8.92
CA GLY A 450 19.62 11.95 -8.44
C GLY A 450 20.73 11.29 -7.62
N ILE A 451 20.73 9.96 -7.47
CA ILE A 451 21.82 9.25 -6.79
C ILE A 451 23.14 9.52 -7.50
N GLN A 452 24.18 9.87 -6.75
CA GLN A 452 25.55 9.97 -7.26
C GLN A 452 26.46 9.01 -6.48
N ALA A 453 27.45 8.44 -7.15
CA ALA A 453 28.48 7.63 -6.49
C ALA A 453 29.58 8.53 -5.93
N ASN A 454 29.91 8.36 -4.65
CA ASN A 454 31.06 9.01 -4.04
C ASN A 454 32.34 8.22 -4.42
N ARG A 455 32.85 8.49 -5.63
CA ARG A 455 33.98 7.75 -6.22
C ARG A 455 35.23 7.80 -5.32
N GLU A 456 35.48 8.92 -4.64
CA GLU A 456 36.63 9.06 -3.73
C GLU A 456 36.52 8.10 -2.54
N GLN A 457 35.37 8.10 -1.85
CA GLN A 457 35.13 7.23 -0.72
C GLN A 457 35.11 5.74 -1.13
N ILE A 458 34.48 5.41 -2.25
CA ILE A 458 34.46 4.04 -2.80
C ILE A 458 35.90 3.57 -3.09
N HIS A 459 36.71 4.40 -3.77
CA HIS A 459 38.09 4.08 -4.09
C HIS A 459 38.93 3.89 -2.83
N LYS A 460 38.75 4.75 -1.82
CA LYS A 460 39.43 4.61 -0.53
C LYS A 460 39.10 3.27 0.13
N LEU A 461 37.81 2.96 0.31
CA LEU A 461 37.36 1.72 0.96
C LEU A 461 37.84 0.47 0.21
N LEU A 462 37.83 0.50 -1.12
CA LEU A 462 38.32 -0.61 -1.94
C LEU A 462 39.80 -0.91 -1.67
N ASN A 463 40.66 0.12 -1.62
CA ASN A 463 42.10 -0.05 -1.43
C ASN A 463 42.50 -0.32 0.03
N GLU A 464 41.68 0.11 1.00
CA GLU A 464 41.87 -0.21 2.42
C GLU A 464 41.37 -1.62 2.78
N SER A 465 40.56 -2.26 1.93
CA SER A 465 40.00 -3.58 2.22
C SER A 465 41.04 -4.70 2.10
N LEU A 466 41.00 -5.61 3.07
CA LEU A 466 41.84 -6.81 3.09
C LEU A 466 41.33 -7.90 2.14
N MET A 467 40.11 -7.79 1.61
CA MET A 467 39.50 -8.84 0.79
C MET A 467 40.04 -8.91 -0.63
N LEU A 468 40.77 -7.90 -1.09
CA LEU A 468 41.53 -7.96 -2.33
C LEU A 468 42.59 -9.08 -2.31
N ALA A 469 42.96 -9.58 -1.12
CA ALA A 469 43.89 -10.69 -0.96
C ALA A 469 43.41 -12.00 -1.60
N THR A 470 42.10 -12.15 -1.79
CA THR A 470 41.49 -13.38 -2.30
C THR A 470 41.99 -13.78 -3.70
N ILE A 471 42.35 -12.81 -4.56
CA ILE A 471 42.96 -13.08 -5.88
C ILE A 471 44.34 -13.74 -5.76
N LEU A 472 45.04 -13.54 -4.65
CA LEU A 472 46.36 -14.13 -4.42
C LEU A 472 46.28 -15.61 -4.05
N ASN A 473 45.10 -16.17 -3.76
CA ASN A 473 44.97 -17.58 -3.37
C ASN A 473 45.47 -18.54 -4.47
N SER A 474 45.22 -18.21 -5.73
CA SER A 474 45.70 -19.00 -6.88
C SER A 474 47.21 -18.86 -7.12
N HIS A 475 47.87 -17.86 -6.52
CA HIS A 475 49.29 -17.59 -6.68
C HIS A 475 50.14 -18.02 -5.48
N LEU A 476 49.62 -17.82 -4.27
CA LEU A 476 50.36 -18.01 -3.01
C LEU A 476 49.79 -19.15 -2.14
N GLY A 477 48.59 -19.65 -2.46
CA GLY A 477 47.87 -20.59 -1.61
C GLY A 477 47.18 -19.91 -0.41
N TYR A 478 46.09 -20.51 0.05
CA TYR A 478 45.21 -19.95 1.09
C TYR A 478 45.94 -19.56 2.38
N ASP A 479 46.83 -20.41 2.89
CA ASP A 479 47.49 -20.19 4.18
C ASP A 479 48.39 -18.94 4.18
N ASN A 480 49.10 -18.70 3.08
CA ASN A 480 49.95 -17.52 2.93
C ASN A 480 49.11 -16.24 2.82
N VAL A 481 48.02 -16.28 2.05
CA VAL A 481 47.09 -15.16 1.93
C VAL A 481 46.42 -14.84 3.27
N ALA A 482 46.00 -15.87 4.01
CA ALA A 482 45.44 -15.72 5.34
C ALA A 482 46.45 -15.14 6.33
N ALA A 483 47.73 -15.53 6.26
CA ALA A 483 48.79 -14.94 7.07
C ALA A 483 49.00 -13.45 6.76
N ALA A 484 49.01 -13.07 5.48
CA ALA A 484 49.13 -11.68 5.05
C ALA A 484 47.95 -10.82 5.54
N ALA A 485 46.72 -11.29 5.36
CA ALA A 485 45.52 -10.59 5.83
C ALA A 485 45.49 -10.45 7.36
N LYS A 486 45.85 -11.50 8.11
CA LYS A 486 45.95 -11.45 9.58
C LYS A 486 47.00 -10.47 10.06
N LYS A 487 48.16 -10.41 9.38
CA LYS A 487 49.22 -9.46 9.70
C LYS A 487 48.76 -8.03 9.45
N ALA A 488 48.22 -7.75 8.26
CA ALA A 488 47.68 -6.43 7.90
C ALA A 488 46.66 -5.93 8.94
N HIS A 489 45.71 -6.79 9.32
CA HIS A 489 44.72 -6.46 10.34
C HIS A 489 45.33 -6.19 11.72
N LYS A 490 46.25 -7.04 12.17
CA LYS A 490 46.89 -6.92 13.49
C LYS A 490 47.75 -5.67 13.61
N GLU A 491 48.43 -5.29 12.53
CA GLU A 491 49.38 -4.18 12.50
C GLU A 491 48.77 -2.86 12.01
N GLY A 492 47.53 -2.89 11.48
CA GLY A 492 46.87 -1.73 10.90
C GLY A 492 47.51 -1.25 9.59
N THR A 493 48.21 -2.14 8.89
CA THR A 493 48.88 -1.87 7.61
C THR A 493 48.00 -2.29 6.44
N THR A 494 48.32 -1.79 5.24
CA THR A 494 47.66 -2.24 4.02
C THR A 494 48.03 -3.69 3.69
N LEU A 495 47.20 -4.34 2.89
CA LEU A 495 47.47 -5.69 2.42
C LEU A 495 48.80 -5.76 1.64
N LYS A 496 49.12 -4.73 0.85
CA LYS A 496 50.38 -4.63 0.10
C LYS A 496 51.58 -4.63 1.04
N GLU A 497 51.58 -3.76 2.05
CA GLU A 497 52.67 -3.66 3.04
C GLU A 497 52.84 -4.97 3.81
N ALA A 498 51.75 -5.62 4.22
CA ALA A 498 51.80 -6.89 4.92
C ALA A 498 52.36 -8.03 4.03
N THR A 499 51.93 -8.10 2.76
CA THR A 499 52.38 -9.14 1.81
C THR A 499 53.87 -8.97 1.47
N VAL A 500 54.32 -7.73 1.26
CA VAL A 500 55.72 -7.40 0.97
C VAL A 500 56.61 -7.67 2.19
N SER A 501 56.17 -7.27 3.39
CA SER A 501 56.96 -7.48 4.62
C SER A 501 57.08 -8.95 5.05
N LEU A 502 56.18 -9.81 4.57
CA LEU A 502 56.29 -11.27 4.73
C LEU A 502 57.19 -11.93 3.68
N GLY A 503 57.66 -11.18 2.69
CA GLY A 503 58.49 -11.68 1.60
C GLY A 503 57.73 -12.56 0.61
N PHE A 504 56.39 -12.48 0.58
CA PHE A 504 55.57 -13.29 -0.32
C PHE A 504 55.55 -12.75 -1.74
N LEU A 505 55.62 -11.43 -1.91
CA LEU A 505 55.68 -10.73 -3.20
C LEU A 505 56.50 -9.45 -3.06
N THR A 506 57.08 -8.98 -4.17
CA THR A 506 57.56 -7.61 -4.31
C THR A 506 56.40 -6.62 -4.45
N PRO A 507 56.61 -5.30 -4.20
CA PRO A 507 55.60 -4.29 -4.45
C PRO A 507 55.03 -4.31 -5.87
N GLU A 508 55.90 -4.53 -6.86
CA GLU A 508 55.54 -4.56 -8.29
C GLU A 508 54.73 -5.80 -8.65
N GLU A 509 55.11 -6.97 -8.12
CA GLU A 509 54.33 -8.21 -8.31
C GLU A 509 52.96 -8.11 -7.65
N PHE A 510 52.85 -7.44 -6.49
CA PHE A 510 51.57 -7.20 -5.84
C PHE A 510 50.66 -6.36 -6.75
N ASP A 511 51.15 -5.23 -7.28
CA ASP A 511 50.35 -4.36 -8.15
C ASP A 511 49.95 -5.04 -9.47
N GLN A 512 50.79 -5.94 -9.97
CA GLN A 512 50.46 -6.72 -11.17
C GLN A 512 49.36 -7.76 -10.92
N LYS A 513 49.30 -8.32 -9.71
CA LYS A 513 48.39 -9.42 -9.36
C LYS A 513 47.08 -8.94 -8.74
N VAL A 514 47.13 -7.93 -7.88
CA VAL A 514 45.97 -7.43 -7.13
C VAL A 514 45.30 -6.31 -7.92
N ARG A 515 44.54 -6.71 -8.94
CA ARG A 515 43.82 -5.82 -9.85
C ARG A 515 42.30 -6.03 -9.71
N PRO A 516 41.57 -5.14 -9.01
CA PRO A 516 40.14 -5.30 -8.75
C PRO A 516 39.28 -5.51 -10.01
N GLU A 517 39.67 -4.93 -11.15
CA GLU A 517 39.02 -5.09 -12.44
C GLU A 517 39.09 -6.52 -13.01
N LEU A 518 40.02 -7.34 -12.52
CA LEU A 518 40.12 -8.77 -12.85
C LEU A 518 39.32 -9.66 -11.87
N MET A 519 38.67 -9.09 -10.86
CA MET A 519 37.95 -9.82 -9.80
C MET A 519 36.42 -9.75 -9.95
N LEU A 520 35.92 -9.42 -11.15
CA LEU A 520 34.51 -9.09 -11.39
C LEU A 520 33.70 -10.20 -12.08
N GLY A 521 34.32 -11.34 -12.35
CA GLY A 521 33.71 -12.46 -13.08
C GLY A 521 34.59 -13.71 -13.05
N PRO A 522 34.10 -14.83 -13.62
CA PRO A 522 34.88 -16.05 -13.75
C PRO A 522 36.02 -15.90 -14.76
N ASP A 523 37.10 -16.66 -14.56
CA ASP A 523 38.16 -16.80 -15.55
C ASP A 523 37.66 -17.53 -16.80
N ASP A 524 38.26 -17.22 -17.94
CA ASP A 524 38.09 -18.02 -19.15
C ASP A 524 38.58 -19.46 -18.89
N PRO A 525 37.92 -20.48 -19.49
CA PRO A 525 38.41 -21.84 -19.39
C PRO A 525 39.85 -21.93 -19.93
N PRO A 526 40.70 -22.81 -19.38
CA PRO A 526 42.08 -22.97 -19.84
C PRO A 526 42.10 -23.21 -21.36
N SER A 527 42.93 -22.46 -22.08
CA SER A 527 43.18 -22.73 -23.50
C SER A 527 43.67 -24.17 -23.64
N LYS A 528 42.94 -24.99 -24.42
CA LYS A 528 43.30 -26.39 -24.68
C LYS A 528 44.63 -26.53 -25.40
#